data_AF-A0AAW8K8F9-F1
#
_entry.id   AF-A0AAW8K8F9-F1
#
_cell.length_a   1.000
_cell.length_b   1.000
_cell.length_c   1.000
_cell.angle_alpha   90.00
_cell.angle_beta   90.00
_cell.angle_gamma   90.00
#
_symmetry.space_group_name_H-M   'P 1'
#
loop_
_entity.id
_entity.type
_entity.pdbx_description
1 polymer ?
#
loop_
_entity_poly.entity_id
_entity_poly.type
_entity_poly.pdbx_seq_one_letter_code
_entity_poly.pdbx_strand_id
1 'polypeptide(L)'
;MNKFFYSSLYLVLFLLVLIFLCTSIPAAKLKIFNVTHPTWVRLEKFQILNYEIKCSSPWGRGGDKMANLAVSYQYNYGNKSYFQQNQVFFRIYKTYIFERCDYFKEKNKQFFNKAVKDQTIKLFINKNSPSTSKLFLSNEEFNYRLSWLSIFFSEIQGILLTLLAVIFIYTFYILFLRR
;
A
#
# COMPACT_ATOMS: atom_id res chain seq x y z
N MET A 1 9.81 21.08 30.50
CA MET A 1 9.22 20.80 29.18
C MET A 1 9.64 19.41 28.67
N ASN A 2 9.35 18.31 29.41
CA ASN A 2 9.93 16.99 29.07
C ASN A 2 8.93 15.84 29.07
N LYS A 3 8.22 15.56 30.18
CA LYS A 3 7.42 14.32 30.28
C LYS A 3 6.23 14.24 29.32
N PHE A 4 5.49 15.34 29.17
CA PHE A 4 4.37 15.42 28.23
C PHE A 4 4.81 15.28 26.78
N PHE A 5 5.93 15.89 26.41
CA PHE A 5 6.47 15.81 25.04
C PHE A 5 6.87 14.38 24.67
N TYR A 6 7.63 13.70 25.54
CA TYR A 6 8.00 12.30 25.30
C TYR A 6 6.79 11.37 25.27
N SER A 7 5.82 11.57 26.17
CA SER A 7 4.58 10.78 26.19
C SER A 7 3.81 10.92 24.87
N SER A 8 3.64 12.16 24.39
CA SER A 8 3.01 12.43 23.09
C SER A 8 3.78 11.81 21.93
N LEU A 9 5.11 11.88 21.95
CA LEU A 9 5.96 11.27 20.92
C LEU A 9 5.80 9.74 20.89
N TYR A 10 5.81 9.08 22.04
CA TYR A 10 5.58 7.64 22.14
C TYR A 10 4.20 7.25 21.65
N LEU A 11 3.17 8.03 21.97
CA LEU A 11 1.82 7.78 21.49
C LEU A 11 1.75 7.88 19.95
N VAL A 12 2.37 8.89 19.36
CA VAL A 12 2.42 9.05 17.90
C VAL A 12 3.16 7.89 17.25
N LEU A 13 4.31 7.49 17.79
CA LEU A 13 5.07 6.35 17.29
C LEU A 13 4.26 5.05 17.38
N PHE A 14 3.58 4.83 18.51
CA PHE A 14 2.71 3.67 18.71
C PHE A 14 1.56 3.66 17.68
N LEU A 15 0.91 4.80 17.44
CA LEU A 15 -0.15 4.92 16.45
C LEU A 15 0.37 4.66 15.03
N LEU A 16 1.57 5.14 14.68
CA LEU A 16 2.19 4.87 13.38
C LEU A 16 2.47 3.37 13.19
N VAL A 17 2.97 2.68 14.23
CA VAL A 17 3.18 1.23 14.20
C VAL A 17 1.86 0.49 14.02
N LEU A 18 0.80 0.88 14.74
CA LEU A 18 -0.52 0.28 14.57
C LEU A 18 -1.07 0.49 13.15
N ILE A 19 -0.97 1.72 12.62
CA ILE A 19 -1.40 2.03 11.24
C ILE A 19 -0.60 1.19 10.24
N PHE A 20 0.71 1.04 10.44
CA PHE A 20 1.56 0.22 9.60
C PHE A 20 1.09 -1.23 9.58
N LEU A 21 0.85 -1.85 10.74
CA LEU A 21 0.37 -3.22 10.84
C LEU A 21 -1.02 -3.38 10.19
N CYS A 22 -1.97 -2.50 10.50
CA CYS A 22 -3.32 -2.54 9.95
C CYS A 22 -3.39 -2.34 8.43
N THR A 23 -2.45 -1.59 7.86
CA THR A 23 -2.38 -1.35 6.40
C THR A 23 -1.56 -2.41 5.66
N SER A 24 -0.64 -3.09 6.35
CA SER A 24 0.19 -4.15 5.78
C SER A 24 -0.49 -5.52 5.77
N ILE A 25 -1.51 -5.73 6.61
CA ILE A 25 -2.28 -6.98 6.67
C ILE A 25 -3.65 -6.75 6.02
N PRO A 26 -3.92 -7.30 4.82
CA PRO A 26 -5.18 -7.07 4.12
C PRO A 26 -6.42 -7.49 4.91
N ALA A 27 -6.38 -8.63 5.58
CA ALA A 27 -7.46 -9.10 6.43
C ALA A 27 -7.79 -8.12 7.58
N ALA A 28 -6.78 -7.47 8.18
CA ALA A 28 -6.99 -6.46 9.21
C ALA A 28 -7.70 -5.23 8.63
N LYS A 29 -7.24 -4.75 7.47
CA LYS A 29 -7.90 -3.65 6.74
C LYS A 29 -9.36 -3.97 6.40
N LEU A 30 -9.64 -5.20 5.97
CA LEU A 30 -11.00 -5.66 5.69
C LEU A 30 -11.85 -5.72 6.97
N LYS A 31 -11.31 -6.20 8.08
CA LYS A 31 -12.01 -6.24 9.37
C LYS A 31 -12.40 -4.84 9.85
N ILE A 32 -11.48 -3.87 9.76
CA ILE A 32 -11.77 -2.46 10.06
C ILE A 32 -12.86 -1.92 9.15
N PHE A 33 -12.82 -2.24 7.85
CA PHE A 33 -13.85 -1.82 6.91
C PHE A 33 -15.23 -2.36 7.28
N ASN A 34 -15.35 -3.66 7.57
CA ASN A 34 -16.64 -4.28 7.93
C ASN A 34 -17.25 -3.65 9.20
N VAL A 35 -16.42 -3.30 10.19
CA VAL A 35 -16.88 -2.64 11.43
C VAL A 35 -17.35 -1.21 11.15
N THR A 36 -16.62 -0.48 10.30
CA THR A 36 -16.91 0.94 10.02
C THR A 36 -18.02 1.15 8.98
N HIS A 37 -18.35 0.12 8.19
CA HIS A 37 -19.29 0.19 7.07
C HIS A 37 -20.37 -0.90 7.17
N PRO A 38 -21.24 -0.88 8.19
CA PRO A 38 -22.19 -1.97 8.46
C PRO A 38 -23.25 -2.17 7.37
N THR A 39 -23.52 -1.15 6.55
CA THR A 39 -24.47 -1.24 5.42
C THR A 39 -23.90 -1.96 4.20
N TRP A 40 -22.61 -2.31 4.23
CA TRP A 40 -21.96 -2.98 3.13
C TRP A 40 -22.10 -4.49 3.23
N VAL A 41 -22.36 -5.13 2.10
CA VAL A 41 -22.49 -6.58 2.02
C VAL A 41 -21.54 -7.19 1.02
N ARG A 42 -21.06 -8.37 1.35
CA ARG A 42 -20.20 -9.18 0.49
C ARG A 42 -21.04 -9.79 -0.63
N LEU A 43 -20.58 -9.65 -1.86
CA LEU A 43 -21.10 -10.43 -2.99
C LEU A 43 -20.16 -11.60 -3.29
N GLU A 44 -20.73 -12.78 -3.46
CA GLU A 44 -19.96 -14.00 -3.76
C GLU A 44 -19.65 -14.13 -5.24
N LYS A 45 -20.52 -13.59 -6.11
CA LYS A 45 -20.38 -13.69 -7.56
C LYS A 45 -20.10 -12.32 -8.16
N PHE A 46 -18.94 -12.21 -8.78
CA PHE A 46 -18.52 -11.07 -9.60
C PHE A 46 -17.46 -11.54 -10.59
N GLN A 47 -17.21 -10.76 -11.63
CA GLN A 47 -16.23 -11.09 -12.65
C GLN A 47 -15.28 -9.91 -12.85
N ILE A 48 -13.98 -10.16 -12.67
CA ILE A 48 -12.93 -9.22 -13.08
C ILE A 48 -12.76 -9.36 -14.59
N LEU A 49 -12.91 -8.26 -15.32
CA LEU A 49 -12.82 -8.24 -16.79
C LEU A 49 -11.39 -7.97 -17.25
N ASN A 50 -10.76 -6.95 -16.65
CA ASN A 50 -9.39 -6.58 -16.95
C ASN A 50 -8.73 -5.91 -15.73
N TYR A 51 -7.42 -5.77 -15.79
CA TYR A 51 -6.65 -5.01 -14.83
C TYR A 51 -5.54 -4.23 -15.54
N GLU A 52 -5.12 -3.13 -14.92
CA GLU A 52 -4.05 -2.28 -15.38
C GLU A 52 -3.15 -1.92 -14.20
N ILE A 53 -1.84 -1.88 -14.43
CA ILE A 53 -0.86 -1.49 -13.41
C ILE A 53 -0.12 -0.23 -13.88
N LYS A 54 -0.31 0.87 -13.15
CA LYS A 54 0.34 2.16 -13.43
C LYS A 54 1.22 2.60 -12.29
N CYS A 55 2.44 3.01 -12.60
CA CYS A 55 3.30 3.66 -11.63
C CYS A 55 2.86 5.10 -11.40
N SER A 56 3.12 5.59 -10.20
CA SER A 56 2.84 6.97 -9.82
C SER A 56 3.68 7.39 -8.63
N SER A 57 3.69 8.70 -8.38
CA SER A 57 4.16 9.30 -7.14
C SER A 57 2.96 9.70 -6.26
N PRO A 58 3.00 9.44 -4.94
CA PRO A 58 1.95 9.82 -3.98
C PRO A 58 1.59 11.31 -3.98
N TRP A 59 2.50 12.19 -4.47
CA TRP A 59 2.33 13.64 -4.46
C TRP A 59 2.60 14.30 -5.83
N GLY A 60 2.61 13.50 -6.92
CA GLY A 60 2.86 14.00 -8.28
C GLY A 60 4.25 14.62 -8.50
N ARG A 61 5.17 14.50 -7.54
CA ARG A 61 6.54 15.00 -7.60
C ARG A 61 7.54 13.89 -7.38
N GLY A 62 8.72 14.02 -8.00
CA GLY A 62 9.80 13.03 -7.91
C GLY A 62 9.53 11.76 -8.75
N GLY A 63 10.41 10.77 -8.60
CA GLY A 63 10.27 9.49 -9.28
C GLY A 63 9.12 8.64 -8.73
N ASP A 64 8.75 7.60 -9.46
CA ASP A 64 7.68 6.69 -9.05
C ASP A 64 7.99 6.02 -7.69
N LYS A 65 7.00 6.06 -6.79
CA LYS A 65 7.08 5.44 -5.45
C LYS A 65 6.01 4.38 -5.22
N MET A 66 5.09 4.18 -6.15
CA MET A 66 4.06 3.15 -6.04
C MET A 66 3.55 2.67 -7.40
N ALA A 67 3.13 1.41 -7.48
CA ALA A 67 2.33 0.88 -8.57
C ALA A 67 0.89 0.70 -8.10
N ASN A 68 -0.03 1.41 -8.74
CA ASN A 68 -1.46 1.24 -8.56
C ASN A 68 -1.94 0.11 -9.46
N LEU A 69 -2.68 -0.85 -8.90
CA LEU A 69 -3.43 -1.81 -9.68
C LEU A 69 -4.89 -1.38 -9.70
N ALA A 70 -5.37 -1.08 -10.90
CA ALA A 70 -6.75 -0.78 -11.19
C ALA A 70 -7.40 -1.98 -11.87
N VAL A 71 -8.67 -2.23 -11.58
CA VAL A 71 -9.44 -3.34 -12.12
C VAL A 71 -10.77 -2.84 -12.64
N SER A 72 -11.20 -3.39 -13.77
CA SER A 72 -12.57 -3.28 -14.22
C SER A 72 -13.28 -4.59 -13.95
N TYR A 73 -14.48 -4.51 -13.40
CA TYR A 73 -15.24 -5.69 -12.99
C TYR A 73 -16.73 -5.43 -13.13
N GLN A 74 -17.48 -6.53 -13.22
CA GLN A 74 -18.93 -6.52 -13.26
C GLN A 74 -19.52 -7.42 -12.19
N TYR A 75 -20.70 -7.06 -11.71
CA TYR A 75 -21.44 -7.85 -10.73
C TYR A 75 -22.95 -7.62 -10.87
N ASN A 76 -23.71 -8.59 -10.38
CA ASN A 76 -25.16 -8.51 -10.34
C ASN A 76 -25.62 -8.32 -8.90
N TYR A 77 -26.60 -7.45 -8.69
CA TYR A 77 -27.28 -7.30 -7.41
C TYR A 77 -28.77 -7.03 -7.64
N GLY A 78 -29.62 -7.89 -7.07
CA GLY A 78 -31.02 -7.98 -7.49
C GLY A 78 -31.12 -8.33 -8.97
N ASN A 79 -32.00 -7.65 -9.70
CA ASN A 79 -32.21 -7.84 -11.14
C ASN A 79 -31.39 -6.86 -12.01
N LYS A 80 -30.33 -6.24 -11.45
CA LYS A 80 -29.50 -5.25 -12.16
C LYS A 80 -28.05 -5.70 -12.22
N SER A 81 -27.43 -5.44 -13.38
CA SER A 81 -25.99 -5.57 -13.61
C SER A 81 -25.31 -4.22 -13.41
N TYR A 82 -24.13 -4.24 -12.79
CA TYR A 82 -23.31 -3.07 -12.52
C TYR A 82 -21.92 -3.29 -13.10
N PHE A 83 -21.38 -2.24 -13.71
CA PHE A 83 -20.04 -2.24 -14.27
C PHE A 83 -19.19 -1.15 -13.60
N GLN A 84 -17.98 -1.51 -13.23
CA GLN A 84 -16.99 -0.63 -12.64
C GLN A 84 -15.75 -0.63 -13.52
N GLN A 85 -15.29 0.56 -13.90
CA GLN A 85 -14.14 0.71 -14.76
C GLN A 85 -12.96 1.30 -13.99
N ASN A 86 -11.76 0.72 -14.20
CA ASN A 86 -10.48 1.24 -13.70
C ASN A 86 -10.48 1.64 -12.22
N GLN A 87 -11.16 0.87 -11.37
CA GLN A 87 -11.20 1.12 -9.93
C GLN A 87 -9.88 0.71 -9.30
N VAL A 88 -9.21 1.63 -8.60
CA VAL A 88 -7.96 1.32 -7.90
C VAL A 88 -8.25 0.34 -6.77
N PHE A 89 -7.73 -0.88 -6.90
CA PHE A 89 -7.95 -1.97 -5.96
C PHE A 89 -6.92 -1.94 -4.83
N PHE A 90 -5.63 -2.00 -5.15
CA PHE A 90 -4.56 -1.84 -4.19
C PHE A 90 -3.30 -1.23 -4.80
N ARG A 91 -2.36 -0.88 -3.94
CA ARG A 91 -1.09 -0.24 -4.29
C ARG A 91 0.06 -1.04 -3.69
N ILE A 92 1.14 -1.18 -4.46
CA ILE A 92 2.43 -1.68 -3.97
C ILE A 92 3.38 -0.50 -3.96
N TYR A 93 3.92 -0.21 -2.79
CA TYR A 93 4.82 0.90 -2.54
C TYR A 93 6.29 0.47 -2.67
N LYS A 94 7.10 1.41 -3.10
CA LYS A 94 8.57 1.31 -3.16
C LYS A 94 9.13 1.19 -1.75
N THR A 95 10.07 0.28 -1.57
CA THR A 95 10.71 -0.02 -0.27
C THR A 95 12.21 0.25 -0.29
N TYR A 96 12.88 -0.02 -1.41
CA TYR A 96 14.31 0.19 -1.52
C TYR A 96 14.64 1.33 -2.48
N ILE A 97 15.64 2.14 -2.15
CA ILE A 97 15.96 3.36 -2.92
C ILE A 97 16.28 3.09 -4.39
N PHE A 98 16.87 1.93 -4.69
CA PHE A 98 17.26 1.54 -6.05
C PHE A 98 16.16 0.85 -6.86
N GLU A 99 14.98 0.62 -6.29
CA GLU A 99 13.86 0.03 -7.03
C GLU A 99 13.36 0.98 -8.12
N ARG A 100 13.24 0.43 -9.33
CA ARG A 100 12.59 1.08 -10.48
C ARG A 100 11.11 0.70 -10.54
N CYS A 101 10.34 1.47 -11.29
CA CYS A 101 8.91 1.24 -11.53
C CYS A 101 8.59 -0.21 -11.94
N ASP A 102 9.37 -0.76 -12.87
CA ASP A 102 9.13 -2.12 -13.38
C ASP A 102 9.21 -3.18 -12.29
N TYR A 103 10.07 -2.98 -11.29
CA TYR A 103 10.23 -3.93 -10.19
C TYR A 103 8.95 -4.03 -9.35
N PHE A 104 8.41 -2.91 -8.90
CA PHE A 104 7.20 -2.94 -8.08
C PHE A 104 5.91 -3.11 -8.89
N LYS A 105 5.92 -2.86 -10.22
CA LYS A 105 4.89 -3.36 -11.14
C LYS A 105 4.85 -4.88 -11.16
N GLU A 106 6.01 -5.52 -11.30
CA GLU A 106 6.11 -6.98 -11.32
C GLU A 106 5.68 -7.57 -9.97
N LYS A 107 6.08 -6.97 -8.84
CA LYS A 107 5.58 -7.38 -7.52
C LYS A 107 4.08 -7.23 -7.37
N ASN A 108 3.51 -6.15 -7.92
CA ASN A 108 2.07 -5.95 -7.92
C ASN A 108 1.35 -7.04 -8.74
N LYS A 109 1.85 -7.33 -9.95
CA LYS A 109 1.33 -8.41 -10.81
C LYS A 109 1.41 -9.78 -10.14
N GLN A 110 2.56 -10.12 -9.54
CA GLN A 110 2.74 -11.38 -8.80
C GLN A 110 1.73 -11.52 -7.67
N PHE A 111 1.55 -10.45 -6.89
CA PHE A 111 0.61 -10.44 -5.77
C PHE A 111 -0.85 -10.54 -6.24
N PHE A 112 -1.22 -9.85 -7.32
CA PHE A 112 -2.55 -9.96 -7.91
C PHE A 112 -2.84 -11.36 -8.43
N ASN A 113 -1.92 -11.95 -9.20
CA ASN A 113 -2.07 -13.31 -9.73
C ASN A 113 -2.24 -14.33 -8.61
N LYS A 114 -1.48 -14.19 -7.51
CA LYS A 114 -1.67 -15.01 -6.31
C LYS A 114 -3.06 -14.81 -5.71
N ALA A 115 -3.50 -13.55 -5.55
CA ALA A 115 -4.83 -13.26 -4.99
C ALA A 115 -5.98 -13.82 -5.83
N VAL A 116 -5.86 -13.81 -7.16
CA VAL A 116 -6.81 -14.43 -8.09
C VAL A 116 -6.79 -15.95 -7.95
N LYS A 117 -5.60 -16.57 -7.96
CA LYS A 117 -5.43 -18.03 -7.82
C LYS A 117 -6.01 -18.54 -6.50
N ASP A 118 -5.75 -17.83 -5.42
CA ASP A 118 -6.16 -18.22 -4.06
C ASP A 118 -7.59 -17.75 -3.72
N GLN A 119 -8.29 -17.11 -4.66
CA GLN A 119 -9.67 -16.61 -4.49
C GLN A 119 -9.86 -15.69 -3.26
N THR A 120 -8.83 -14.90 -2.94
CA THR A 120 -8.80 -13.99 -1.77
C THR A 120 -9.35 -12.60 -2.09
N ILE A 121 -9.80 -12.35 -3.32
CA ILE A 121 -10.45 -11.10 -3.70
C ILE A 121 -11.94 -11.19 -3.35
N LYS A 122 -12.44 -10.26 -2.55
CA LYS A 122 -13.84 -10.16 -2.13
C LYS A 122 -14.44 -8.84 -2.57
N LEU A 123 -15.64 -8.89 -3.14
CA LEU A 123 -16.41 -7.70 -3.52
C LEU A 123 -17.39 -7.33 -2.41
N PHE A 124 -17.42 -6.04 -2.06
CA PHE A 124 -18.42 -5.46 -1.18
C PHE A 124 -19.19 -4.37 -1.91
N ILE A 125 -20.48 -4.28 -1.64
CA ILE A 125 -21.37 -3.24 -2.18
C ILE A 125 -22.12 -2.57 -1.04
N ASN A 126 -22.49 -1.30 -1.22
CA ASN A 126 -23.37 -0.62 -0.27
C ASN A 126 -24.83 -0.98 -0.58
N LYS A 127 -25.56 -1.55 0.40
CA LYS A 127 -26.99 -1.86 0.23
C LYS A 127 -27.83 -0.66 -0.18
N ASN A 128 -27.51 0.51 0.35
CA ASN A 128 -28.28 1.74 0.12
C ASN A 128 -27.94 2.38 -1.24
N SER A 129 -26.79 2.03 -1.83
CA SER A 129 -26.36 2.52 -3.14
C SER A 129 -25.57 1.42 -3.85
N PRO A 130 -26.26 0.45 -4.48
CA PRO A 130 -25.59 -0.73 -5.05
C PRO A 130 -24.64 -0.44 -6.22
N SER A 131 -24.68 0.76 -6.79
CA SER A 131 -23.68 1.25 -7.75
C SER A 131 -22.33 1.56 -7.10
N THR A 132 -22.28 1.74 -5.79
CA THR A 132 -21.04 1.91 -5.04
C THR A 132 -20.53 0.56 -4.55
N SER A 133 -19.31 0.23 -4.96
CA SER A 133 -18.69 -1.05 -4.69
C SER A 133 -17.19 -0.93 -4.49
N LYS A 134 -16.61 -1.91 -3.79
CA LYS A 134 -15.22 -1.90 -3.42
C LYS A 134 -14.70 -3.33 -3.28
N LEU A 135 -13.54 -3.56 -3.89
CA LEU A 135 -12.82 -4.83 -3.76
C LEU A 135 -11.88 -4.77 -2.57
N PHE A 136 -11.78 -5.90 -1.88
CA PHE A 136 -10.85 -6.11 -0.79
C PHE A 136 -10.09 -7.42 -0.97
N LEU A 137 -8.89 -7.46 -0.41
CA LEU A 137 -8.13 -8.68 -0.24
C LEU A 137 -8.42 -9.24 1.15
N SER A 138 -8.72 -10.53 1.22
CA SER A 138 -8.94 -11.26 2.48
C SER A 138 -7.72 -12.07 2.91
N ASN A 139 -6.56 -11.91 2.26
CA ASN A 139 -5.33 -12.59 2.64
C ASN A 139 -4.86 -12.09 4.03
N GLU A 140 -4.44 -13.03 4.88
CA GLU A 140 -3.91 -12.78 6.21
C GLU A 140 -2.39 -12.54 6.20
N GLU A 141 -1.71 -12.84 5.10
CA GLU A 141 -0.27 -12.63 4.95
C GLU A 141 0.10 -11.16 5.11
N PHE A 142 1.07 -10.92 5.99
CA PHE A 142 1.69 -9.62 6.15
C PHE A 142 2.46 -9.23 4.89
N ASN A 143 2.15 -8.06 4.34
CA ASN A 143 2.89 -7.47 3.24
C ASN A 143 3.08 -5.96 3.48
N TYR A 144 4.24 -5.61 4.03
CA TYR A 144 4.60 -4.22 4.32
C TYR A 144 4.52 -3.30 3.10
N ARG A 145 4.69 -3.83 1.87
CA ARG A 145 4.61 -3.03 0.64
C ARG A 145 3.20 -2.54 0.33
N LEU A 146 2.17 -3.06 0.99
CA LEU A 146 0.81 -2.54 0.89
C LEU A 146 0.60 -1.27 1.72
N SER A 147 1.47 -1.03 2.71
CA SER A 147 1.44 0.17 3.53
C SER A 147 2.19 1.32 2.85
N TRP A 148 1.57 2.49 2.82
CA TRP A 148 2.20 3.72 2.32
C TRP A 148 3.43 4.10 3.17
N LEU A 149 3.48 3.67 4.42
CA LEU A 149 4.63 3.89 5.31
C LEU A 149 5.88 3.16 4.82
N SER A 150 5.77 2.17 3.94
CA SER A 150 6.94 1.49 3.39
C SER A 150 7.84 2.40 2.54
N ILE A 151 7.30 3.51 2.03
CA ILE A 151 8.09 4.55 1.34
C ILE A 151 9.19 5.08 2.28
N PHE A 152 8.91 5.22 3.58
CA PHE A 152 9.90 5.72 4.54
C PHE A 152 11.11 4.80 4.67
N PHE A 153 10.98 3.49 4.45
CA PHE A 153 12.14 2.59 4.40
C PHE A 153 13.11 3.00 3.28
N SER A 154 12.58 3.39 2.12
CA SER A 154 13.39 3.87 1.00
C SER A 154 14.05 5.21 1.30
N GLU A 155 13.35 6.12 1.97
CA GLU A 155 13.90 7.45 2.30
C GLU A 155 14.98 7.36 3.38
N ILE A 156 14.77 6.54 4.42
CA ILE A 156 15.75 6.28 5.48
C ILE A 156 17.05 5.71 4.89
N GLN A 157 16.95 4.79 3.92
CA GLN A 157 18.15 4.28 3.22
C GLN A 157 18.93 5.40 2.53
N GLY A 158 18.24 6.36 1.89
CA GLY A 158 18.90 7.52 1.26
C GLY A 158 19.63 8.40 2.27
N ILE A 159 19.00 8.68 3.41
CA ILE A 159 19.61 9.46 4.51
C ILE A 159 20.86 8.73 5.04
N LEU A 160 20.74 7.43 5.32
CA LEU A 160 21.87 6.63 5.81
C LEU A 160 23.04 6.59 4.82
N LEU A 161 22.76 6.40 3.53
CA LEU A 161 23.79 6.44 2.48
C LEU A 161 24.47 7.80 2.40
N THR A 162 23.72 8.88 2.55
CA THR A 162 24.26 10.25 2.54
C THR A 162 25.18 10.48 3.75
N LEU A 163 24.76 10.05 4.93
CA LEU A 163 25.58 10.12 6.16
C LEU A 163 26.87 9.31 6.02
N LEU A 164 26.79 8.09 5.47
CA LEU A 164 27.97 7.26 5.21
C LEU A 164 28.93 7.93 4.23
N ALA A 165 28.42 8.54 3.15
CA ALA A 165 29.24 9.26 2.19
C ALA A 165 29.95 10.47 2.84
N VAL A 166 29.25 11.24 3.67
CA VAL A 166 29.84 12.39 4.40
C VAL A 166 30.95 11.92 5.35
N ILE A 167 30.69 10.87 6.14
CA ILE A 167 31.69 10.28 7.05
C ILE A 167 32.90 9.81 6.25
N PHE A 168 32.68 9.07 5.16
CA PHE A 168 33.76 8.54 4.32
C PHE A 168 34.64 9.66 3.74
N ILE A 169 34.04 10.71 3.18
CA ILE A 169 34.76 11.87 2.64
C ILE A 169 35.55 12.59 3.75
N TYR A 170 34.94 12.79 4.91
CA TYR A 170 35.60 13.44 6.05
C TYR A 170 36.79 12.64 6.58
N THR A 171 36.64 11.32 6.70
CA THR A 171 37.73 10.42 7.10
C THR A 171 38.85 10.41 6.06
N PHE A 172 38.52 10.36 4.77
CA PHE A 172 39.50 10.45 3.68
C PHE A 172 40.26 11.79 3.70
N TYR A 173 39.55 12.90 3.90
CA TYR A 173 40.13 14.23 4.06
C TYR A 173 41.13 14.27 5.22
N ILE A 174 40.77 13.76 6.40
CA ILE A 174 41.69 13.71 7.54
C ILE A 174 42.93 12.86 7.24
N LEU A 175 42.75 11.69 6.61
CA LEU A 175 43.84 10.75 6.37
C LEU A 175 44.85 11.24 5.31
N PHE A 176 44.39 11.96 4.29
CA PHE A 176 45.21 12.35 3.15
C PHE A 176 45.63 13.83 3.13
N LEU A 177 44.85 14.74 3.72
CA LEU A 177 45.16 16.19 3.72
C LEU A 177 45.75 16.70 5.04
N ARG A 178 45.74 15.88 6.11
CA ARG A 178 46.39 16.21 7.38
C ARG A 178 47.78 15.56 7.56
N ARG A 179 48.24 14.80 6.56
CA ARG A 179 49.64 14.36 6.39
C ARG A 179 50.35 15.36 5.49
#